data_AF-A0A1M6PUM9-F1
#
_entry.id   AF-A0A1M6PUM9-F1
#
_cell.length_a   1.000
_cell.length_b   1.000
_cell.length_c   1.000
_cell.angle_alpha   90.00
_cell.angle_beta   90.00
_cell.angle_gamma   90.00
#
_symmetry.space_group_name_H-M   'P 1'
#
loop_
_entity.id
_entity.type
_entity.pdbx_description
1 polymer ?
#
loop_
_entity_poly.entity_id
_entity_poly.type
_entity_poly.pdbx_seq_one_letter_code
_entity_poly.pdbx_strand_id
1 'polypeptide(L)' 'MLHELNLGDVYLPPIVLDGLLAGALFLICRLLLGRAGLLHRLWHPALFEVALFVSIVSLLVLLR' A
#
# COMPACT_ATOMS: atom_id res chain seq x y z
N MET A 1 18.29 -7.05 9.96
CA MET A 1 17.70 -7.53 11.23
C MET A 1 16.19 -7.43 11.09
N LEU A 2 15.48 -8.55 10.89
CA LEU A 2 14.02 -8.52 10.85
C LEU A 2 13.55 -8.17 12.26
N HIS A 3 13.17 -6.90 12.47
CA HIS A 3 12.59 -6.43 13.72
C HIS A 3 11.21 -7.06 13.85
N GLU A 4 11.15 -8.21 14.50
CA GLU A 4 9.90 -8.84 14.88
C GLU A 4 9.20 -7.91 15.86
N LEU A 5 8.06 -7.35 15.46
CA LEU A 5 7.30 -6.44 16.30
C LEU A 5 6.49 -7.31 17.26
N ASN A 6 6.86 -7.26 18.54
CA ASN A 6 6.17 -8.00 19.58
C ASN A 6 5.05 -7.13 20.18
N LEU A 7 3.81 -7.43 19.80
CA LEU A 7 2.60 -6.77 20.30
C LEU A 7 1.98 -7.66 21.36
N GLY A 8 2.37 -7.47 22.62
CA GLY A 8 1.76 -8.15 23.76
C GLY A 8 1.69 -9.67 23.59
N ASP A 9 2.82 -10.29 23.24
CA ASP A 9 3.00 -11.73 23.00
C ASP A 9 2.61 -12.24 21.59
N VAL A 10 2.10 -11.37 20.71
CA VAL A 10 1.89 -11.69 19.29
C VAL A 10 3.06 -11.20 18.45
N TYR A 11 3.76 -12.15 17.82
CA TYR A 11 4.81 -11.88 16.85
C TYR A 11 4.20 -11.54 15.49
N LEU A 12 4.20 -10.25 15.14
CA LEU A 12 3.82 -9.81 13.79
C LEU A 12 5.06 -9.79 12.89
N PRO A 13 5.04 -10.50 11.74
CA PRO A 13 6.11 -10.37 10.79
C PRO A 13 6.13 -8.95 10.20
N PRO A 14 7.31 -8.38 9.91
CA PRO A 14 7.44 -7.00 9.43
C PRO A 14 6.56 -6.67 8.23
N ILE A 15 6.33 -7.67 7.37
CA ILE A 15 5.53 -7.54 6.16
C ILE A 15 4.05 -7.24 6.43
N VAL A 16 3.53 -7.60 7.61
CA VAL A 16 2.15 -7.23 8.01
C VAL A 16 2.07 -5.73 8.24
N LEU A 17 3.09 -5.16 8.87
CA LEU A 17 3.18 -3.71 9.09
C LEU A 17 3.35 -2.97 7.76
N ASP A 18 4.23 -3.48 6.88
CA ASP A 18 4.45 -2.91 5.55
C ASP A 18 3.17 -3.00 4.70
N GLY A 19 2.41 -4.10 4.79
CA GLY A 19 1.12 -4.25 4.13
C GLY A 19 0.05 -3.29 4.68
N LEU A 20 0.04 -3.04 5.98
CA LEU A 20 -0.89 -2.11 6.62
C LEU A 20 -0.59 -0.65 6.24
N LEU A 21 0.71 -0.28 6.23
CA LEU A 21 1.18 1.00 5.72
C LEU A 21 0.86 1.17 4.23
N ALA A 22 1.16 0.16 3.41
CA ALA A 22 0.88 0.18 1.98
C ALA A 22 -0.62 0.31 1.70
N GLY A 23 -1.47 -0.40 2.45
CA GLY A 23 -2.93 -0.31 2.34
C GLY A 23 -3.44 1.09 2.70
N ALA A 24 -2.95 1.68 3.78
CA ALA A 24 -3.31 3.06 4.15
C ALA A 24 -2.89 4.07 3.07
N LEU A 25 -1.66 3.96 2.56
CA LEU A 25 -1.15 4.83 1.51
C LEU A 25 -1.94 4.67 0.19
N PHE A 26 -2.27 3.42 -0.15
CA PHE A 26 -3.08 3.11 -1.32
C PHE A 26 -4.48 3.72 -1.24
N LEU A 27 -5.15 3.64 -0.09
CA LEU A 27 -6.46 4.26 0.10
C LEU A 27 -6.39 5.78 -0.06
N ILE A 28 -5.36 6.43 0.49
CA ILE A 28 -5.15 7.88 0.34
C ILE A 28 -4.95 8.24 -1.13
N CYS A 29 -4.03 7.55 -1.83
CA CYS A 29 -3.78 7.78 -3.24
C CYS A 29 -5.03 7.54 -4.09
N ARG A 30 -5.77 6.46 -3.83
CA ARG A 30 -7.03 6.14 -4.53
C ARG A 30 -8.08 7.23 -4.30
N LEU A 31 -8.24 7.73 -3.09
CA LEU A 31 -9.17 8.82 -2.79
C LEU A 31 -8.77 10.09 -3.55
N LEU A 32 -7.50 10.47 -3.52
CA LEU A 32 -6.99 11.66 -4.24
C LEU A 32 -7.21 11.53 -5.75
N LEU A 33 -6.88 10.39 -6.34
CA LEU A 33 -7.10 10.14 -7.77
C LEU A 33 -8.58 10.09 -8.15
N GLY A 34 -9.43 9.56 -7.26
CA GLY A 34 -10.88 9.61 -7.40
C GLY A 34 -11.42 11.04 -7.38
N ARG A 35 -10.94 11.87 -6.44
CA ARG A 35 -11.32 13.30 -6.39
C ARG A 35 -10.82 14.09 -7.61
N ALA A 36 -9.66 13.73 -8.15
CA ALA A 36 -9.11 14.34 -9.36
C ALA A 36 -9.79 13.86 -10.65
N GLY A 37 -10.71 12.88 -10.57
CA GLY A 37 -11.39 12.31 -11.74
C GLY A 37 -10.49 11.47 -12.65
N LEU A 38 -9.22 11.25 -12.28
CA LEU A 38 -8.28 10.47 -13.09
C LEU A 38 -8.74 9.01 -13.24
N LEU A 39 -9.33 8.42 -12.19
CA LEU A 39 -9.83 7.04 -12.23
C LEU A 39 -10.91 6.83 -13.31
N HIS A 40 -11.67 7.87 -13.65
CA HIS A 40 -12.68 7.80 -14.71
C HIS A 40 -12.10 7.97 -16.12
N ARG A 41 -10.87 8.48 -16.22
CA ARG A 41 -10.15 8.68 -17.50
C ARG A 41 -9.36 7.44 -17.94
N LEU A 42 -9.10 6.53 -17.01
CA LEU A 42 -8.41 5.26 -17.26
C LEU A 42 -9.40 4.22 -17.79
N TRP A 43 -9.07 3.56 -18.90
CA TRP A 43 -9.91 2.55 -19.54
C TRP A 43 -10.31 1.44 -18.55
N HIS A 44 -9.38 0.97 -17.71
CA HIS A 44 -9.62 -0.06 -16.69
C HIS A 44 -9.07 0.37 -15.32
N PRO A 45 -9.89 0.97 -14.44
CA PRO A 45 -9.45 1.46 -13.14
C PRO A 45 -8.90 0.34 -12.24
N ALA A 46 -9.42 -0.88 -12.34
CA ALA A 46 -8.95 -2.02 -11.55
C ALA A 46 -7.48 -2.37 -11.83
N LEU A 47 -7.03 -2.34 -13.10
CA LEU A 47 -5.63 -2.61 -13.46
C LEU A 47 -4.69 -1.54 -12.90
N PHE A 48 -5.12 -0.28 -12.95
CA PHE A 48 -4.36 0.83 -12.39
C PHE A 48 -4.26 0.74 -10.87
N GLU A 49 -5.35 0.38 -10.19
CA GLU A 49 -5.34 0.19 -8.73
C GLU A 49 -4.36 -0.92 -8.30
N VAL A 50 -4.33 -2.05 -9.03
CA VAL A 50 -3.35 -3.12 -8.77
C VAL A 50 -1.92 -2.62 -8.97
N ALA A 51 -1.65 -1.93 -10.08
CA ALA A 51 -0.32 -1.38 -10.36
C ALA A 51 0.12 -0.38 -9.27
N LEU A 52 -0.78 0.53 -8.86
CA LEU A 52 -0.53 1.51 -7.81
C LEU A 52 -0.19 0.83 -6.47
N PHE A 53 -0.95 -0.19 -6.07
CA PHE A 53 -0.68 -0.93 -4.84
C PHE A 53 0.69 -1.62 -4.89
N VAL A 54 1.01 -2.31 -5.99
CA VAL A 54 2.31 -2.98 -6.17
C VAL A 54 3.46 -1.97 -6.17
N SER A 55 3.30 -0.80 -6.79
CA SER A 55 4.31 0.27 -6.76
C SER A 55 4.54 0.81 -5.34
N ILE A 56 3.47 1.02 -4.56
CA ILE A 56 3.57 1.47 -3.16
C ILE A 56 4.31 0.45 -2.30
N VAL A 57 3.94 -0.84 -2.40
CA VAL A 57 4.63 -1.92 -1.67
C VAL A 57 6.10 -1.98 -2.08
N SER A 58 6.40 -1.90 -3.38
CA SER A 58 7.78 -1.91 -3.87
C SER A 58 8.60 -0.74 -3.34
N LEU A 59 8.00 0.46 -3.28
CA LEU A 59 8.66 1.65 -2.75
C LEU A 59 8.94 1.51 -1.25
N LEU A 60 7.99 0.98 -0.47
CA LEU A 60 8.15 0.71 0.96
C LEU A 60 9.28 -0.29 1.23
N VAL A 61 9.35 -1.36 0.45
CA VAL A 61 10.43 -2.36 0.54
C VAL A 61 11.77 -1.75 0.15
N LEU A 62 11.82 -0.91 -0.89
CA LEU A 62 13.07 -0.26 -1.33
C LEU A 62 13.60 0.76 -0.31
N LEU A 63 12.72 1.45 0.42
CA LEU A 63 13.08 2.50 1.37
C LEU A 63 13.55 1.95 2.72
N ARG A 64 13.42 0.64 2.94
CA ARG A 64 13.63 -0.04 4.22
C ARG A 64 14.92 -0.86 4.22
#